data_AF-A0A957S9K2-F1
#
_entry.id   AF-A0A957S9K2-F1
#
_cell.length_a   1.000
_cell.length_b   1.000
_cell.length_c   1.000
_cell.angle_alpha   90.00
_cell.angle_beta   90.00
_cell.angle_gamma   90.00
#
_symmetry.space_group_name_H-M   'P 1'
#
loop_
_entity.id
_entity.type
_entity.pdbx_description
1 polymer ?
#
loop_
_entity_poly.entity_id
_entity_poly.type
_entity_poly.pdbx_seq_one_letter_code
_entity_poly.pdbx_strand_id
1 'polypeptide(L)' 'IKGEAIKAFVVLALGSTPTDETRQSIVAHVRKELGPIATPGALDFIEKLPKTRSGKIVRRLLKAQEVGDDPGDLSTLED' A
#
# COMPACT_ATOMS: atom_id res chain seq x y z
N ILE A 1 -11.37 17.58 12.67
CA ILE A 1 -11.65 16.48 11.71
C ILE A 1 -10.32 16.04 11.15
N LYS A 2 -9.86 14.81 11.41
CA LYS A 2 -8.66 14.26 10.76
C LYS A 2 -9.03 14.04 9.29
N GLY A 3 -8.31 14.67 8.36
CA GLY A 3 -8.54 14.53 6.92
C GLY A 3 -8.09 13.16 6.38
N GLU A 4 -7.94 13.06 5.07
CA GLU A 4 -7.34 11.87 4.44
C GLU A 4 -5.83 11.80 4.71
N ALA A 5 -5.31 10.59 4.86
CA ALA A 5 -3.88 10.32 5.02
C ALA A 5 -3.40 9.31 3.98
N ILE A 6 -2.15 9.47 3.52
CA ILE A 6 -1.54 8.56 2.56
C ILE A 6 -1.08 7.29 3.27
N LYS A 7 -1.55 6.13 2.80
CA LYS A 7 -1.05 4.81 3.22
C LYS A 7 -0.38 4.10 2.05
N ALA A 8 0.78 3.51 2.29
CA ALA A 8 1.55 2.75 1.32
C ALA A 8 1.48 1.24 1.61
N PHE A 9 1.26 0.44 0.56
CA PHE A 9 1.38 -1.02 0.62
C PHE A 9 2.58 -1.43 -0.23
N VAL A 10 3.54 -2.11 0.39
CA VAL A 10 4.84 -2.40 -0.22
C VAL A 10 5.08 -3.90 -0.27
N VAL A 11 5.39 -4.40 -1.45
CA VAL A 11 5.92 -5.77 -1.64
C VAL A 11 7.41 -5.63 -1.87
N LEU A 12 8.22 -6.28 -1.05
CA LEU A 12 9.67 -6.28 -1.20
C LEU A 12 10.12 -7.28 -2.26
N ALA A 13 11.26 -7.01 -2.88
CA ALA A 13 11.89 -7.96 -3.79
C ALA A 13 12.27 -9.25 -3.05
N LEU A 14 12.29 -10.38 -3.78
CA LEU A 14 12.65 -11.67 -3.22
C LEU A 14 14.02 -11.61 -2.52
N GLY A 15 14.09 -12.15 -1.30
CA GLY A 15 15.30 -12.12 -0.48
C GLY A 15 15.48 -10.85 0.38
N SER A 16 14.58 -9.86 0.25
CA SER A 16 14.57 -8.70 1.14
C SER A 16 13.64 -8.93 2.34
N THR A 17 14.11 -8.58 3.53
CA THR A 17 13.32 -8.70 4.77
C THR A 17 12.79 -7.33 5.17
N PRO A 18 11.50 -7.23 5.56
CA PRO A 18 10.98 -5.97 6.09
C PRO A 18 11.64 -5.65 7.44
N THR A 19 12.23 -4.46 7.53
CA THR A 19 12.87 -3.95 8.74
C THR A 19 12.45 -2.50 8.96
N ASP A 20 12.59 -2.00 10.18
CA ASP A 20 12.34 -0.59 10.49
C ASP A 20 13.26 0.35 9.71
N GLU A 21 14.49 -0.09 9.44
CA GLU A 21 15.44 0.66 8.62
C GLU A 21 14.94 0.77 7.16
N THR A 22 14.50 -0.34 6.56
CA THR A 22 13.93 -0.35 5.20
C THR A 22 12.67 0.51 5.13
N ARG A 23 11.80 0.44 6.15
CA ARG A 23 10.61 1.29 6.27
C ARG A 23 10.97 2.77 6.28
N GLN A 24 11.92 3.18 7.14
CA GLN A 24 12.35 4.57 7.25
C GLN A 24 12.99 5.06 5.95
N SER A 25 13.80 4.22 5.32
CA SER A 25 14.44 4.52 4.03
C SER A 25 13.40 4.79 2.93
N ILE A 26 12.35 3.98 2.83
CA ILE A 26 11.26 4.19 1.85
C ILE A 26 10.52 5.50 2.13
N VAL A 27 10.16 5.78 3.39
CA VAL A 27 9.46 7.01 3.76
C VAL A 27 10.34 8.24 3.48
N ALA A 28 11.63 8.18 3.83
CA ALA A 28 12.59 9.24 3.55
C ALA A 28 12.76 9.48 2.04
N HIS A 29 12.79 8.41 1.24
CA HIS A 29 12.85 8.49 -0.21
C HIS A 29 11.62 9.20 -0.79
N VAL A 30 10.41 8.79 -0.39
CA VAL A 30 9.17 9.47 -0.85
C VAL A 30 9.16 10.94 -0.46
N ARG A 31 9.56 11.28 0.78
CA ARG A 31 9.65 12.66 1.23
C ARG A 31 10.65 13.47 0.41
N LYS A 32 11.79 12.88 0.04
CA LYS A 32 12.82 13.53 -0.77
C LYS A 32 12.35 13.78 -2.20
N GLU A 33 11.73 12.79 -2.84
CA GLU A 33 11.36 12.86 -4.25
C GLU A 33 10.04 13.60 -4.50
N LEU A 34 9.04 13.42 -3.63
CA LEU A 34 7.68 13.98 -3.80
C LEU A 34 7.34 15.09 -2.79
N GLY A 35 8.19 15.29 -1.79
CA GLY A 35 8.01 16.31 -0.77
C GLY A 35 7.20 15.85 0.45
N PRO A 36 7.09 16.72 1.49
CA PRO A 36 6.42 16.40 2.75
C PRO A 36 4.93 16.07 2.60
N ILE A 37 4.24 16.67 1.63
CA ILE A 37 2.79 16.48 1.41
C ILE A 37 2.46 15.06 0.93
N ALA A 38 3.38 14.42 0.22
CA ALA A 38 3.22 13.07 -0.32
C ALA A 38 3.76 11.98 0.61
N THR A 39 4.29 12.35 1.78
CA THR A 39 4.89 11.39 2.71
C THR A 39 3.80 10.47 3.29
N PRO A 40 3.93 9.14 3.16
CA PRO A 40 2.96 8.22 3.74
C PRO A 40 2.91 8.33 5.26
N GLY A 41 1.71 8.46 5.82
CA GLY A 41 1.47 8.42 7.26
C GLY A 41 1.49 6.99 7.82
N ALA A 42 1.25 5.99 6.96
CA ALA A 42 1.35 4.57 7.27
C ALA A 42 1.96 3.80 6.09
N LEU A 43 2.65 2.71 6.40
CA LEU A 43 3.27 1.82 5.43
C LEU A 43 3.12 0.39 5.92
N ASP A 44 2.62 -0.52 5.10
CA ASP A 44 2.59 -1.95 5.44
C ASP A 44 3.33 -2.77 4.39
N PHE A 45 4.15 -3.70 4.88
CA PHE A 45 4.76 -4.71 4.05
C PHE A 45 3.79 -5.87 3.90
N ILE A 46 3.51 -6.25 2.66
CA ILE A 46 2.60 -7.35 2.32
C ILE A 46 3.30 -8.30 1.35
N GLU A 47 2.88 -9.55 1.35
CA GLU A 47 3.48 -10.58 0.49
C GLU A 47 3.04 -10.43 -0.98
N LYS A 48 1.77 -10.06 -1.20
CA LYS A 48 1.18 -9.92 -2.54
C LYS A 48 0.15 -8.80 -2.54
N LEU A 49 0.15 -8.00 -3.61
CA LEU A 49 -0.92 -7.04 -3.87
C LEU A 49 -2.13 -7.77 -4.47
N PRO A 50 -3.37 -7.44 -4.08
CA PRO A 50 -4.55 -7.99 -4.72
C PRO A 50 -4.61 -7.49 -6.16
N LYS A 51 -4.67 -8.42 -7.12
CA LYS A 51 -4.76 -8.10 -8.54
C LYS A 51 -5.95 -8.80 -9.19
N THR A 52 -6.41 -8.25 -10.29
CA THR A 52 -7.35 -8.92 -11.17
C THR A 52 -6.64 -10.03 -11.95
N ARG A 53 -7.40 -10.92 -12.60
CA ARG A 53 -6.86 -11.89 -13.59
C ARG A 53 -6.09 -11.27 -14.75
N SER A 54 -6.24 -9.96 -14.97
CA SER A 54 -5.48 -9.16 -15.94
C SER A 54 -4.27 -8.43 -15.34
N GLY A 55 -3.94 -8.70 -14.07
CA GLY A 55 -2.80 -8.14 -13.35
C GLY A 55 -3.00 -6.72 -12.79
N LYS A 56 -4.21 -6.13 -12.91
CA LYS A 56 -4.47 -4.79 -12.39
C LYS A 56 -4.62 -4.82 -10.88
N ILE A 57 -3.93 -3.93 -10.17
CA ILE A 57 -4.04 -3.82 -8.71
C ILE A 57 -5.44 -3.33 -8.32
N VAL A 58 -6.13 -4.07 -7.45
CA VAL A 58 -7.46 -3.75 -6.95
C VAL A 58 -7.35 -2.84 -5.74
N ARG A 59 -6.97 -1.58 -5.95
CA ARG A 59 -6.75 -0.59 -4.87
C ARG A 59 -7.98 -0.35 -3.98
N ARG A 60 -9.19 -0.51 -4.52
CA ARG A 60 -10.43 -0.37 -3.75
C ARG A 60 -10.54 -1.36 -2.61
N LEU A 61 -10.03 -2.59 -2.79
CA LEU A 61 -10.05 -3.62 -1.75
C LEU A 61 -9.15 -3.20 -0.59
N LEU A 62 -7.93 -2.76 -0.91
CA LEU A 62 -6.98 -2.24 0.08
C LEU A 62 -7.57 -1.05 0.83
N LYS A 63 -8.21 -0.09 0.14
CA LYS A 63 -8.87 1.04 0.80
C LYS A 63 -10.00 0.59 1.71
N ALA A 64 -10.90 -0.27 1.23
CA ALA A 64 -12.05 -0.76 1.96
C ALA A 64 -11.65 -1.48 3.27
N GLN A 65 -10.59 -2.30 3.22
CA GLN A 65 -10.04 -2.98 4.41
C GLN A 65 -9.55 -1.99 5.48
N GLU A 66 -8.95 -0.87 5.08
CA GLU A 66 -8.42 0.14 6.00
C GLU A 66 -9.49 1.01 6.65
N VAL A 67 -10.57 1.29 5.92
CA VAL A 67 -11.66 2.16 6.40
C VAL A 67 -12.86 1.39 6.95
N GLY A 68 -12.87 0.06 6.81
CA GLY A 68 -13.96 -0.81 7.26
C GLY A 68 -15.19 -0.79 6.34
N ASP A 69 -15.02 -0.44 5.06
CA ASP A 69 -16.10 -0.38 4.08
C ASP A 69 -16.23 -1.68 3.28
N ASP A 70 -17.35 -1.82 2.56
CA ASP A 70 -17.55 -2.90 1.59
C ASP A 70 -16.66 -2.68 0.35
N PRO A 71 -15.77 -3.64 -0.01
CA PRO A 71 -14.97 -3.54 -1.22
C PRO A 71 -15.79 -3.61 -2.51
N GLY A 72 -17.03 -4.12 -2.48
CA GLY A 72 -17.88 -4.39 -3.64
C GLY A 72 -17.49 -5.69 -4.37
N ASP A 73 -17.94 -5.88 -5.61
CA ASP A 73 -17.75 -7.14 -6.35
C ASP A 73 -16.26 -7.50 -6.55
N LEU A 74 -15.79 -8.63 -6.02
CA LEU A 74 -14.41 -9.11 -6.13
C LEU A 74 -14.23 -10.28 -7.12
N SER A 75 -15.24 -10.62 -7.91
CA SER A 75 -15.26 -11.77 -8.84
C SER A 75 -14.09 -11.83 -9.82
N THR A 76 -13.45 -10.69 -10.10
CA THR A 76 -12.33 -10.55 -11.04
C THR A 76 -10.95 -10.70 -10.41
N LEU A 77 -10.86 -10.88 -9.09
CA LEU A 77 -9.59 -11.16 -8.41
C LEU A 77 -8.96 -12.45 -8.96
N GLU A 78 -7.64 -12.44 -9.04
CA GLU A 78 -6.87 -13.67 -9.15
C GLU A 78 -6.84 -14.36 -7.78
N ASP A 79 -6.84 -15.69 -7.77
CA ASP A 79 -6.59 -16.48 -6.55
C ASP A 79 -5.19 -16.18 -5.97
#